data_AF-A0A356PDI0-F1
#
_entry.id   AF-A0A356PDI0-F1
#
_cell.length_a   1.000
_cell.length_b   1.000
_cell.length_c   1.000
_cell.angle_alpha   90.00
_cell.angle_beta   90.00
_cell.angle_gamma   90.00
#
_symmetry.space_group_name_H-M   'P 1'
#
loop_
_entity.id
_entity.type
_entity.pdbx_description
1 polymer ?
#
loop_
_entity_poly.entity_id
_entity_poly.type
_entity_poly.pdbx_seq_one_letter_code
_entity_poly.pdbx_strand_id
1 'polypeptide(L)'
;MNDILTKMKQMKFFGMAKAFHQTIESGKNEKFTADEMITHLIDSEWDERYDRKLDRTVQAARFRYKASVEQITFENSRVDKNQVLRLADCDFIKRKESIIITGSTGIGKSFIASAIGHQACSLGYRVLYQHSTKLFGRMKLAKADGSYLKELAKIEKQHVLLIDDFGIQPLDAQSRSILMEIIEDRHGKSSTIITSQVPVSMWHEIIGEQTIADAILDRIVHDSHRIEMKGESLRKKRQPKNEEEIVLENLKN
;
A
#
# COMPACT_ATOMS: atom_id res chain seq x y z
N MET A 1 9.76 -43.52 4.50
CA MET A 1 9.53 -42.55 3.41
C MET A 1 8.41 -41.56 3.74
N ASN A 2 7.19 -42.03 4.06
CA ASN A 2 6.12 -41.19 4.61
C ASN A 2 6.51 -40.47 5.92
N ASP A 3 7.41 -41.05 6.71
CA ASP A 3 7.88 -40.46 7.96
C ASP A 3 8.65 -39.14 7.77
N ILE A 4 9.53 -39.04 6.76
CA ILE A 4 10.29 -37.80 6.49
C ILE A 4 9.36 -36.66 6.06
N LEU A 5 8.46 -36.93 5.10
CA LEU A 5 7.46 -35.95 4.66
C LEU A 5 6.54 -35.53 5.82
N THR A 6 6.15 -36.46 6.68
CA THR A 6 5.33 -36.17 7.86
C THR A 6 6.09 -35.28 8.85
N LYS A 7 7.35 -35.61 9.15
CA LYS A 7 8.22 -34.80 10.02
C LYS A 7 8.44 -33.39 9.45
N MET A 8 8.74 -33.26 8.16
CA MET A 8 8.89 -31.96 7.49
C MET A 8 7.62 -31.11 7.64
N LYS A 9 6.42 -31.69 7.40
CA LYS A 9 5.14 -30.99 7.59
C LYS A 9 4.91 -30.58 9.05
N GLN A 10 5.21 -31.45 10.02
CA GLN A 10 5.08 -31.15 11.45
C GLN A 10 6.04 -30.03 11.90
N MET A 11 7.25 -30.01 11.34
CA MET A 11 8.24 -28.94 11.54
C MET A 11 7.92 -27.66 10.74
N LYS A 12 6.83 -27.65 9.96
CA LYS A 12 6.39 -26.56 9.08
C LYS A 12 7.37 -26.25 7.95
N PHE A 13 8.15 -27.25 7.52
CA PHE A 13 9.00 -27.22 6.33
C PHE A 13 8.21 -27.61 5.08
N PHE A 14 7.23 -26.79 4.72
CA PHE A 14 6.28 -27.11 3.65
C PHE A 14 6.91 -27.03 2.24
N GLY A 15 7.82 -26.08 2.00
CA GLY A 15 8.52 -25.94 0.73
C GLY A 15 9.47 -27.11 0.51
N MET A 16 10.24 -27.47 1.54
CA MET A 16 11.06 -28.69 1.55
C MET A 16 10.22 -29.94 1.31
N ALA A 17 9.09 -30.09 2.01
CA ALA A 17 8.24 -31.27 1.84
C ALA A 17 7.70 -31.40 0.40
N LYS A 18 7.31 -30.28 -0.21
CA LYS A 18 6.83 -30.23 -1.59
C LYS A 18 7.95 -30.58 -2.58
N ALA A 19 9.11 -29.94 -2.46
CA ALA A 19 10.27 -30.20 -3.30
C ALA A 19 10.75 -31.65 -3.18
N PHE A 20 10.89 -32.15 -1.95
CA PHE A 20 11.28 -33.55 -1.68
C PHE A 20 10.32 -34.55 -2.32
N HIS A 21 9.02 -34.30 -2.20
CA HIS A 21 8.01 -35.16 -2.82
C HIS A 21 8.11 -35.16 -4.35
N GLN A 22 8.26 -33.97 -4.97
CA GLN A 22 8.40 -33.82 -6.41
C GLN A 22 9.67 -34.47 -6.97
N THR A 23 10.80 -34.35 -6.27
CA THR A 23 12.06 -34.98 -6.69
C THR A 23 11.95 -36.50 -6.68
N ILE A 24 11.29 -37.07 -5.66
CA ILE A 24 11.06 -38.51 -5.56
C ILE A 24 10.07 -39.00 -6.63
N GLU A 25 8.94 -38.31 -6.82
CA GLU A 25 7.92 -38.72 -7.79
C GLU A 25 8.38 -38.61 -9.24
N SER A 26 9.23 -37.61 -9.54
CA SER A 26 9.74 -37.41 -10.89
C SER A 26 10.81 -38.43 -11.32
N GLY A 27 11.25 -39.32 -10.41
CA GLY A 27 12.30 -40.30 -10.70
C GLY A 27 13.66 -39.69 -11.03
N LYS A 28 13.83 -38.38 -10.87
CA LYS A 28 15.06 -37.62 -11.18
C LYS A 28 16.14 -37.72 -10.11
N ASN A 29 15.99 -38.64 -9.15
CA ASN A 29 16.95 -38.86 -8.06
C ASN A 29 18.38 -39.11 -8.56
N GLU A 30 18.56 -39.61 -9.78
CA GLU A 30 19.89 -39.93 -10.34
C GLU A 30 20.73 -38.71 -10.75
N LYS A 31 20.18 -37.49 -10.72
CA LYS A 31 20.88 -36.28 -11.20
C LYS A 31 21.38 -35.33 -10.11
N PHE A 32 20.98 -35.54 -8.86
CA PHE A 32 21.42 -34.69 -7.76
C PHE A 32 22.54 -35.35 -6.98
N THR A 33 23.65 -34.66 -6.82
CA THR A 33 24.58 -34.90 -5.72
C THR A 33 23.91 -34.57 -4.38
N ALA A 34 24.50 -35.04 -3.27
CA ALA A 34 23.91 -34.84 -1.95
C ALA A 34 23.80 -33.35 -1.57
N ASP A 35 24.80 -32.55 -1.94
CA ASP A 35 24.83 -31.11 -1.74
C ASP A 35 23.80 -30.39 -2.62
N GLU A 36 23.67 -30.73 -3.90
CA GLU A 36 22.64 -30.13 -4.76
C GLU A 36 21.22 -30.44 -4.26
N MET A 37 20.97 -31.65 -3.76
CA MET A 37 19.68 -32.02 -3.19
C MET A 37 19.38 -31.20 -1.93
N ILE A 38 20.34 -31.06 -1.03
CA ILE A 38 20.16 -30.27 0.20
C ILE A 38 19.94 -28.80 -0.14
N THR A 39 20.73 -28.22 -1.06
CA THR A 39 20.57 -26.84 -1.53
C THR A 39 19.18 -26.62 -2.12
N HIS A 40 18.73 -27.47 -3.04
CA HIS A 40 17.41 -27.36 -3.66
C HIS A 40 16.27 -27.40 -2.62
N LEU A 41 16.38 -28.29 -1.63
CA LEU A 41 15.41 -28.41 -0.56
C LEU A 41 15.37 -27.15 0.33
N ILE A 42 16.55 -26.65 0.73
CA ILE A 42 16.67 -25.45 1.58
C ILE A 42 16.13 -24.23 0.84
N ASP A 43 16.54 -24.01 -0.40
CA ASP A 43 16.08 -22.89 -1.23
C ASP A 43 14.56 -22.93 -1.40
N SER A 44 13.99 -24.11 -1.66
CA SER A 44 12.54 -24.27 -1.78
C SER A 44 11.78 -23.90 -0.50
N GLU A 45 12.33 -24.22 0.69
CA GLU A 45 11.72 -23.80 1.96
C GLU A 45 11.94 -22.32 2.26
N TRP A 46 13.10 -21.77 1.89
CA TRP A 46 13.38 -20.35 2.02
C TRP A 46 12.38 -19.53 1.21
N ASP A 47 12.21 -19.84 -0.07
CA ASP A 47 11.28 -19.17 -0.98
C ASP A 47 9.84 -19.29 -0.48
N GLU A 48 9.39 -20.50 -0.11
CA GLU A 48 8.04 -20.72 0.43
C GLU A 48 7.80 -19.94 1.74
N ARG A 49 8.82 -19.75 2.59
CA ARG A 49 8.70 -18.90 3.80
C ARG A 49 8.65 -17.43 3.45
N TYR A 50 9.49 -17.00 2.50
CA TYR A 50 9.55 -15.63 2.03
C TYR A 50 8.20 -15.21 1.42
N ASP A 51 7.66 -16.02 0.52
CA ASP A 51 6.37 -15.78 -0.15
C ASP A 51 5.22 -15.73 0.85
N ARG A 52 5.14 -16.70 1.78
CA ARG A 52 4.11 -16.67 2.83
C ARG A 52 4.21 -15.45 3.73
N LYS A 53 5.42 -14.96 4.02
CA LYS A 53 5.62 -13.74 4.81
C LYS A 53 5.17 -12.52 4.02
N LEU A 54 5.53 -12.43 2.74
CA LEU A 54 5.12 -11.37 1.84
C LEU A 54 3.59 -11.32 1.72
N ASP A 55 2.97 -12.45 1.40
CA ASP A 55 1.51 -12.58 1.29
C ASP A 55 0.81 -12.14 2.57
N ARG A 56 1.28 -12.60 3.74
CA ARG A 56 0.70 -12.17 5.03
C ARG A 56 0.80 -10.67 5.23
N THR A 57 1.91 -10.05 4.82
CA THR A 57 2.14 -8.61 4.97
C THR A 57 1.21 -7.82 4.05
N VAL A 58 1.09 -8.22 2.78
CA VAL A 58 0.19 -7.60 1.81
C VAL A 58 -1.27 -7.75 2.23
N GLN A 59 -1.68 -8.93 2.71
CA GLN A 59 -3.04 -9.17 3.21
C GLN A 59 -3.34 -8.35 4.47
N ALA A 60 -2.37 -8.24 5.39
CA ALA A 60 -2.50 -7.43 6.59
C ALA A 60 -2.64 -5.93 6.28
N ALA A 61 -2.04 -5.46 5.18
CA ALA A 61 -2.14 -4.07 4.74
C ALA A 61 -3.54 -3.67 4.26
N ARG A 62 -4.37 -4.63 3.84
CA ARG A 62 -5.77 -4.41 3.42
C ARG A 62 -5.93 -3.38 2.30
N PHE A 63 -5.05 -3.40 1.30
CA PHE A 63 -5.15 -2.53 0.13
C PHE A 63 -6.50 -2.72 -0.58
N ARG A 64 -7.09 -1.61 -1.03
CA ARG A 64 -8.30 -1.63 -1.87
C ARG A 64 -8.04 -2.21 -3.26
N TYR A 65 -6.83 -2.01 -3.79
CA TYR A 65 -6.43 -2.40 -5.13
C TYR A 65 -5.19 -3.30 -5.07
N LYS A 66 -5.16 -4.34 -5.92
CA LYS A 66 -3.91 -5.01 -6.29
C LYS A 66 -3.24 -4.14 -7.34
N ALA A 67 -2.25 -3.36 -6.92
CA ALA A 67 -1.57 -2.39 -7.77
C ALA A 67 -0.08 -2.67 -7.74
N SER A 68 0.58 -2.55 -8.89
CA SER A 68 2.04 -2.66 -9.00
C SER A 68 2.61 -1.43 -9.69
N VAL A 69 3.90 -1.16 -9.46
CA VAL A 69 4.58 0.03 -10.02
C VAL A 69 4.70 -0.08 -11.53
N GLU A 70 4.87 -1.30 -12.05
CA GLU A 70 5.00 -1.64 -13.47
C GLU A 70 3.70 -1.36 -14.24
N GLN A 71 2.55 -1.39 -13.56
CA GLN A 71 1.24 -1.12 -14.15
C GLN A 71 0.90 0.38 -14.20
N ILE A 72 1.76 1.26 -13.68
CA ILE A 72 1.52 2.71 -13.70
C ILE A 72 1.77 3.24 -15.12
N THR A 73 0.73 3.82 -15.73
CA THR A 73 0.85 4.51 -17.02
C THR A 73 1.31 5.96 -16.84
N PHE A 74 2.38 6.35 -17.53
CA PHE A 74 2.94 7.71 -17.50
C PHE A 74 2.53 8.56 -18.71
N GLU A 75 1.46 8.15 -19.41
CA GLU A 75 0.90 8.88 -20.54
C GLU A 75 0.51 10.32 -20.16
N ASN A 76 0.61 11.22 -21.15
CA ASN A 76 0.16 12.62 -21.08
C ASN A 76 0.77 13.44 -19.93
N SER A 77 1.96 13.05 -19.44
CA SER A 77 2.65 13.73 -18.32
C SER A 77 1.77 13.94 -17.08
N ARG A 78 0.83 13.01 -16.84
CA ARG A 78 -0.10 13.05 -15.69
C ARG A 78 0.62 13.09 -14.35
N VAL A 79 1.79 12.45 -14.29
CA VAL A 79 2.64 12.35 -13.11
C VAL A 79 4.10 12.25 -13.55
N ASP A 80 5.02 12.81 -12.77
CA ASP A 80 6.45 12.70 -13.01
C ASP A 80 6.91 11.24 -12.79
N LYS A 81 7.36 10.60 -13.87
CA LYS A 81 7.84 9.21 -13.86
C LYS A 81 9.05 9.03 -12.94
N ASN A 82 10.03 9.92 -13.01
CA ASN A 82 11.26 9.81 -12.24
C ASN A 82 10.97 9.94 -10.75
N GLN A 83 10.07 10.86 -10.38
CA GLN A 83 9.64 11.02 -9.00
C GLN A 83 8.95 9.76 -8.47
N VAL A 84 8.01 9.19 -9.22
CA VAL A 84 7.29 7.96 -8.80
C VAL A 84 8.24 6.78 -8.66
N LEU A 85 9.17 6.59 -9.59
CA LEU A 85 10.14 5.49 -9.53
C LEU A 85 11.09 5.65 -8.33
N ARG A 86 11.60 6.85 -8.05
CA ARG A 86 12.41 7.10 -6.84
C ARG A 86 11.64 6.82 -5.54
N LEU A 87 10.34 7.11 -5.51
CA LEU A 87 9.50 6.80 -4.35
C LEU A 87 9.21 5.31 -4.24
N ALA A 88 9.21 4.57 -5.35
CA ALA A 88 9.08 3.11 -5.35
C ALA A 88 10.30 2.41 -4.69
N ASP A 89 11.48 3.04 -4.69
CA ASP A 89 12.65 2.54 -3.95
C ASP A 89 12.44 2.57 -2.42
N CYS A 90 11.37 3.22 -1.95
CA CYS A 90 10.93 3.26 -0.56
C CYS A 90 11.93 3.87 0.45
N ASP A 91 12.95 4.58 -0.01
CA ASP A 91 13.92 5.24 0.87
C ASP A 91 13.29 6.32 1.77
N PHE A 92 12.16 6.92 1.35
CA PHE A 92 11.37 7.83 2.18
C PHE A 92 10.95 7.19 3.51
N ILE A 93 10.75 5.87 3.55
CA ILE A 93 10.39 5.11 4.76
C ILE A 93 11.54 5.08 5.77
N LYS A 94 12.79 5.03 5.28
CA LYS A 94 13.98 5.10 6.14
C LYS A 94 14.16 6.51 6.70
N ARG A 95 13.92 7.53 5.86
CA ARG A 95 14.00 8.95 6.21
C ARG A 95 12.80 9.48 7.01
N LYS A 96 11.75 8.68 7.19
CA LYS A 96 10.52 9.04 7.91
C LYS A 96 9.73 10.17 7.26
N GLU A 97 9.93 10.35 5.96
CA GLU A 97 9.27 11.37 5.15
C GLU A 97 7.87 10.91 4.76
N SER A 98 6.96 11.86 4.54
CA SER A 98 5.60 11.57 4.06
C SER A 98 5.51 11.69 2.54
N ILE A 99 4.45 11.12 1.96
CA ILE A 99 4.10 11.33 0.55
C ILE A 99 2.69 11.89 0.48
N ILE A 100 2.50 12.96 -0.27
CA ILE A 100 1.19 13.55 -0.52
C ILE A 100 0.91 13.47 -2.01
N ILE A 101 -0.19 12.84 -2.39
CA ILE A 101 -0.63 12.70 -3.78
C ILE A 101 -1.97 13.42 -3.96
N THR A 102 -1.95 14.51 -4.73
CA THR A 102 -3.15 15.33 -5.00
C THR A 102 -3.57 15.29 -6.47
N GLY A 103 -4.79 15.75 -6.74
CA GLY A 103 -5.33 15.96 -8.09
C GLY A 103 -6.76 15.45 -8.25
N SER A 104 -7.35 15.67 -9.43
CA SER A 104 -8.76 15.36 -9.71
C SER A 104 -9.17 13.89 -9.50
N THR A 105 -10.48 13.64 -9.39
CA THR A 105 -11.02 12.28 -9.20
C THR A 105 -10.79 11.39 -10.41
N GLY A 106 -10.49 10.11 -10.16
CA GLY A 106 -10.35 9.10 -11.22
C GLY A 106 -9.03 9.12 -11.98
N ILE A 107 -8.10 10.01 -11.64
CA ILE A 107 -6.78 10.09 -12.29
C ILE A 107 -5.75 9.12 -11.70
N GLY A 108 -6.12 8.19 -10.81
CA GLY A 108 -5.20 7.12 -10.35
C GLY A 108 -4.36 7.41 -9.09
N LYS A 109 -4.67 8.43 -8.28
CA LYS A 109 -3.96 8.73 -7.02
C LYS A 109 -3.85 7.52 -6.08
N SER A 110 -4.99 6.91 -5.76
CA SER A 110 -5.08 5.72 -4.90
C SER A 110 -4.35 4.52 -5.48
N PHE A 111 -4.28 4.41 -6.81
CA PHE A 111 -3.54 3.34 -7.48
C PHE A 111 -2.03 3.52 -7.28
N ILE A 112 -1.50 4.72 -7.50
CA ILE A 112 -0.06 5.02 -7.28
C ILE A 112 0.30 4.82 -5.81
N ALA A 113 -0.50 5.36 -4.88
CA ALA A 113 -0.27 5.16 -3.46
C ALA A 113 -0.27 3.68 -3.07
N SER A 114 -1.21 2.89 -3.60
CA SER A 114 -1.27 1.45 -3.37
C SER A 114 -0.08 0.73 -4.00
N ALA A 115 0.36 1.11 -5.20
CA ALA A 115 1.51 0.50 -5.86
C ALA A 115 2.81 0.71 -5.05
N ILE A 116 3.04 1.93 -4.56
CA ILE A 116 4.15 2.23 -3.63
C ILE A 116 3.99 1.42 -2.33
N GLY A 117 2.78 1.31 -1.80
CA GLY A 117 2.50 0.49 -0.62
C GLY A 117 2.78 -1.01 -0.82
N HIS A 118 2.40 -1.57 -1.96
CA HIS A 118 2.72 -2.97 -2.32
C HIS A 118 4.22 -3.15 -2.46
N GLN A 119 4.92 -2.22 -3.11
CA GLN A 119 6.37 -2.25 -3.21
C GLN A 119 7.05 -2.20 -1.83
N ALA A 120 6.54 -1.38 -0.92
CA ALA A 120 7.01 -1.35 0.47
C ALA A 120 6.80 -2.72 1.17
N CYS A 121 5.67 -3.38 0.95
CA CYS A 121 5.44 -4.75 1.46
C CYS A 121 6.43 -5.76 0.86
N SER A 122 6.73 -5.69 -0.44
CA SER A 122 7.75 -6.51 -1.12
C SER A 122 9.14 -6.34 -0.52
N LEU A 123 9.46 -5.15 -0.02
CA LEU A 123 10.70 -4.86 0.70
C LEU A 123 10.63 -5.20 2.21
N GLY A 124 9.55 -5.84 2.66
CA GLY A 124 9.38 -6.29 4.04
C GLY A 124 8.84 -5.22 5.00
N TYR A 125 8.39 -4.07 4.52
CA TYR A 125 7.77 -3.06 5.37
C TYR A 125 6.31 -3.39 5.69
N ARG A 126 5.91 -3.12 6.94
CA ARG A 126 4.53 -3.24 7.40
C ARG A 126 3.76 -1.99 6.96
N VAL A 127 2.73 -2.19 6.15
CA VAL A 127 1.89 -1.11 5.61
C VAL A 127 0.47 -1.31 6.11
N LEU A 128 -0.27 -0.23 6.30
CA LEU A 128 -1.70 -0.26 6.55
C LEU A 128 -2.41 0.75 5.67
N TYR A 129 -3.28 0.26 4.78
CA TYR A 129 -4.17 1.08 3.97
C TYR A 129 -5.47 1.34 4.71
N GLN A 130 -5.92 2.60 4.71
CA GLN A 130 -7.21 3.02 5.24
C GLN A 130 -7.82 4.10 4.36
N HIS A 131 -9.10 3.95 4.03
CA HIS A 131 -9.89 5.05 3.52
C HIS A 131 -10.20 6.02 4.67
N SER A 132 -9.99 7.32 4.47
CA SER A 132 -10.08 8.38 5.49
C SER A 132 -11.37 8.30 6.33
N THR A 133 -12.53 8.26 5.67
CA THR A 133 -13.84 8.20 6.35
C THR A 133 -14.03 6.92 7.18
N LYS A 134 -13.51 5.78 6.71
CA LYS A 134 -13.56 4.50 7.43
C LYS A 134 -12.61 4.48 8.61
N LEU A 135 -11.43 5.10 8.46
CA LEU A 135 -10.48 5.28 9.56
C LEU A 135 -11.13 6.07 10.69
N PHE A 136 -11.61 7.28 10.42
CA PHE A 136 -12.22 8.13 11.45
C PHE A 136 -13.47 7.49 12.06
N GLY A 137 -14.33 6.88 11.25
CA GLY A 137 -15.50 6.13 11.75
C GLY A 137 -15.11 5.00 12.71
N ARG A 138 -14.11 4.18 12.35
CA ARG A 138 -13.61 3.11 13.23
C ARG A 138 -13.00 3.65 14.53
N MET A 139 -12.19 4.71 14.44
CA MET A 139 -11.55 5.30 15.62
C MET A 139 -12.57 5.93 16.58
N LYS A 140 -13.65 6.53 16.07
CA LYS A 140 -14.76 7.05 16.90
C LYS A 140 -15.49 5.94 17.64
N LEU A 141 -15.81 4.84 16.95
CA LEU A 141 -16.40 3.66 17.58
C LEU A 141 -15.46 3.08 18.66
N ALA A 142 -14.16 3.04 18.38
CA ALA A 142 -13.16 2.58 19.32
C ALA A 142 -13.05 3.47 20.58
N LYS A 143 -13.35 4.77 20.49
CA LYS A 143 -13.47 5.64 21.67
C LYS A 143 -14.70 5.27 22.51
N ALA A 144 -15.80 4.88 21.89
CA ALA A 144 -17.03 4.50 22.59
C ALA A 144 -16.95 3.13 23.27
N ASP A 145 -16.21 2.17 22.71
CA ASP A 145 -16.10 0.80 23.23
C ASP A 145 -14.82 0.55 24.07
N GLY A 146 -13.98 1.57 24.25
CA GLY A 146 -12.74 1.49 25.04
C GLY A 146 -11.55 0.85 24.31
N SER A 147 -11.69 0.47 23.03
CA SER A 147 -10.60 -0.14 22.24
C SER A 147 -9.67 0.86 21.55
N TYR A 148 -9.89 2.17 21.74
CA TYR A 148 -9.19 3.25 21.05
C TYR A 148 -7.65 3.15 21.09
N LEU A 149 -7.07 3.00 22.28
CA LEU A 149 -5.61 2.89 22.44
C LEU A 149 -5.02 1.66 21.73
N LYS A 150 -5.79 0.56 21.65
CA LYS A 150 -5.38 -0.65 20.94
C LYS A 150 -5.35 -0.41 19.42
N GLU A 151 -6.33 0.31 18.87
CA GLU A 151 -6.33 0.67 17.45
C GLU A 151 -5.23 1.69 17.12
N LEU A 152 -4.95 2.64 18.00
CA LEU A 152 -3.85 3.59 17.85
C LEU A 152 -2.49 2.87 17.85
N ALA A 153 -2.24 1.99 18.82
CA ALA A 153 -1.01 1.18 18.88
C ALA A 153 -0.85 0.24 17.67
N LYS A 154 -1.97 -0.19 17.05
CA LYS A 154 -1.93 -0.97 15.81
C LYS A 154 -1.48 -0.12 14.62
N ILE A 155 -1.90 1.15 14.54
CA ILE A 155 -1.46 2.10 13.52
C ILE A 155 0.01 2.48 13.75
N GLU A 156 0.41 2.78 14.98
CA GLU A 156 1.78 3.15 15.33
C GLU A 156 2.82 2.08 14.90
N LYS A 157 2.47 0.80 15.05
CA LYS A 157 3.33 -0.33 14.62
C LYS A 157 3.60 -0.38 13.12
N GLN A 158 2.90 0.39 12.29
CA GLN A 158 3.06 0.34 10.83
C GLN A 158 4.18 1.26 10.37
N HIS A 159 5.09 0.73 9.55
CA HIS A 159 6.13 1.54 8.93
C HIS A 159 5.52 2.58 7.99
N VAL A 160 4.44 2.22 7.30
CA VAL A 160 3.66 3.13 6.44
C VAL A 160 2.17 3.06 6.76
N LEU A 161 1.57 4.22 6.99
CA LEU A 161 0.12 4.39 7.03
C LEU A 161 -0.30 5.09 5.74
N LEU A 162 -1.19 4.47 4.97
CA LEU A 162 -1.77 5.06 3.78
C LEU A 162 -3.20 5.52 4.10
N ILE A 163 -3.43 6.84 4.09
CA ILE A 163 -4.73 7.48 4.25
C ILE A 163 -5.23 7.88 2.86
N ASP A 164 -6.18 7.12 2.33
CA ASP A 164 -6.75 7.34 1.00
C ASP A 164 -7.98 8.25 1.07
N ASP A 165 -8.16 9.08 0.04
CA ASP A 165 -9.32 9.96 -0.16
C ASP A 165 -9.51 10.95 1.02
N PHE A 166 -8.43 11.60 1.46
CA PHE A 166 -8.46 12.63 2.50
C PHE A 166 -9.15 13.92 2.02
N GLY A 167 -9.91 14.56 2.91
CA GLY A 167 -10.46 15.89 2.69
C GLY A 167 -11.63 15.99 1.72
N ILE A 168 -12.37 14.90 1.48
CA ILE A 168 -13.63 14.96 0.71
C ILE A 168 -14.68 15.82 1.45
N GLN A 169 -14.65 15.82 2.78
CA GLN A 169 -15.52 16.62 3.65
C GLN A 169 -14.68 17.27 4.76
N PRO A 170 -15.11 18.43 5.29
CA PRO A 170 -14.51 19.02 6.48
C PRO A 170 -14.50 18.06 7.65
N LEU A 171 -13.45 18.09 8.46
CA LEU A 171 -13.33 17.25 9.65
C LEU A 171 -14.17 17.82 10.80
N ASP A 172 -14.93 16.95 11.44
CA ASP A 172 -15.52 17.27 12.74
C ASP A 172 -14.46 17.26 13.85
N ALA A 173 -14.81 17.81 15.02
CA ALA A 173 -13.88 17.95 16.15
C ALA A 173 -13.22 16.62 16.54
N GLN A 174 -13.99 15.53 16.57
CA GLN A 174 -13.46 14.20 16.92
C GLN A 174 -12.47 13.68 15.87
N SER A 175 -12.78 13.80 14.57
CA SER A 175 -11.89 13.34 13.50
C SER A 175 -10.60 14.14 13.47
N ARG A 176 -10.68 15.44 13.76
CA ARG A 176 -9.52 16.33 13.89
C ARG A 176 -8.61 15.90 15.03
N SER A 177 -9.14 15.67 16.23
CA SER A 177 -8.34 15.18 17.37
C SER A 177 -7.73 13.82 17.08
N ILE A 178 -8.49 12.90 16.48
CA ILE A 178 -7.99 11.58 16.06
C ILE A 178 -6.83 11.72 15.05
N LEU A 179 -6.98 12.61 14.05
CA LEU A 179 -5.93 12.85 13.08
C LEU A 179 -4.69 13.43 13.76
N MET A 180 -4.83 14.42 14.65
CA MET A 180 -3.73 14.99 15.40
C MET A 180 -2.94 13.91 16.16
N GLU A 181 -3.64 13.08 16.95
CA GLU A 181 -3.02 12.00 17.73
C GLU A 181 -2.27 11.00 16.83
N ILE A 182 -2.89 10.56 15.72
CA ILE A 182 -2.24 9.64 14.77
C ILE A 182 -0.98 10.26 14.16
N ILE A 183 -1.01 11.54 13.83
CA ILE A 183 0.09 12.23 13.16
C ILE A 183 1.22 12.52 14.13
N GLU A 184 0.89 12.92 15.36
CA GLU A 184 1.85 13.12 16.44
C GLU A 184 2.61 11.84 16.79
N ASP A 185 1.91 10.71 16.96
CA ASP A 185 2.55 9.43 17.27
C ASP A 185 3.53 8.98 16.18
N ARG A 186 3.23 9.33 14.93
CA ARG A 186 3.97 8.88 13.74
C ARG A 186 5.10 9.81 13.33
N HIS A 187 5.00 11.10 13.65
CA HIS A 187 5.94 12.14 13.23
C HIS A 187 7.37 11.79 13.65
N GLY A 188 8.31 11.83 12.69
CA GLY A 188 9.72 11.46 12.90
C GLY A 188 9.99 9.97 13.21
N LYS A 189 8.96 9.11 13.31
CA LYS A 189 9.11 7.68 13.63
C LYS A 189 8.74 6.76 12.47
N SER A 190 7.75 7.14 11.67
CA SER A 190 7.19 6.33 10.57
C SER A 190 6.57 7.21 9.49
N SER A 191 6.46 6.69 8.26
CA SER A 191 6.02 7.47 7.11
C SER A 191 4.51 7.41 6.91
N THR A 192 3.92 8.47 6.37
CA THR A 192 2.49 8.51 6.03
C THR A 192 2.33 8.85 4.55
N ILE A 193 1.47 8.11 3.85
CA ILE A 193 1.07 8.42 2.48
C ILE A 193 -0.36 8.92 2.51
N ILE A 194 -0.62 10.12 1.97
CA ILE A 194 -1.97 10.68 1.91
C ILE A 194 -2.34 10.93 0.47
N THR A 195 -3.52 10.46 0.07
CA THR A 195 -4.12 10.87 -1.20
C THR A 195 -5.26 11.85 -0.94
N SER A 196 -5.39 12.88 -1.76
CA SER A 196 -6.50 13.82 -1.66
C SER A 196 -6.92 14.34 -3.03
N GLN A 197 -8.21 14.62 -3.20
CA GLN A 197 -8.66 15.39 -4.36
C GLN A 197 -8.49 16.89 -4.17
N VAL A 198 -8.28 17.33 -2.92
CA VAL A 198 -8.17 18.74 -2.57
C VAL A 198 -6.69 19.13 -2.49
N PRO A 199 -6.30 20.28 -3.08
CA PRO A 199 -4.96 20.83 -2.94
C PRO A 199 -4.58 21.05 -1.48
N VAL A 200 -3.30 20.88 -1.15
CA VAL A 200 -2.75 21.05 0.21
C VAL A 200 -3.04 22.45 0.77
N SER A 201 -3.09 23.48 -0.08
CA SER A 201 -3.42 24.85 0.32
C SER A 201 -4.79 25.01 0.98
N MET A 202 -5.73 24.11 0.71
CA MET A 202 -7.08 24.13 1.29
C MET A 202 -7.20 23.20 2.51
N TRP A 203 -6.15 22.45 2.86
CA TRP A 203 -6.23 21.49 3.96
C TRP A 203 -6.41 22.18 5.31
N HIS A 204 -5.88 23.40 5.48
CA HIS A 204 -6.10 24.18 6.70
C HIS A 204 -7.60 24.41 6.96
N GLU A 205 -8.37 24.77 5.93
CA GLU A 205 -9.82 24.94 6.02
C GLU A 205 -10.56 23.61 6.27
N ILE A 206 -10.17 22.55 5.57
CA ILE A 206 -10.78 21.21 5.71
C ILE A 206 -10.58 20.65 7.11
N ILE A 207 -9.37 20.78 7.65
CA ILE A 207 -9.07 20.34 9.00
C ILE A 207 -9.85 21.22 9.96
N GLY A 208 -9.81 22.54 9.78
CA GLY A 208 -10.45 23.52 10.67
C GLY A 208 -9.78 23.58 12.05
N GLU A 209 -10.15 24.59 12.85
CA GLU A 209 -9.45 24.97 14.08
C GLU A 209 -7.97 25.27 13.84
N GLN A 210 -7.63 26.56 13.91
CA GLN A 210 -6.33 27.09 13.45
C GLN A 210 -5.15 26.37 14.10
N THR A 211 -5.19 26.17 15.42
CA THR A 211 -4.06 25.63 16.18
C THR A 211 -3.73 24.18 15.78
N ILE A 212 -4.74 23.34 15.68
CA ILE A 212 -4.60 21.94 15.30
C ILE A 212 -4.30 21.80 13.81
N ALA A 213 -4.92 22.62 12.96
CA ALA A 213 -4.62 22.64 11.53
C ALA A 213 -3.15 22.97 11.29
N ASP A 214 -2.63 24.01 11.91
CA ASP A 214 -1.21 24.39 11.84
C ASP A 214 -0.31 23.24 12.33
N ALA A 215 -0.63 22.66 13.49
CA ALA A 215 0.16 21.57 14.06
C ALA A 215 0.19 20.29 13.19
N ILE A 216 -0.93 19.93 12.55
CA ILE A 216 -1.01 18.77 11.65
C ILE A 216 -0.26 19.05 10.35
N LEU A 217 -0.46 20.22 9.77
CA LEU A 217 0.18 20.58 8.50
C LEU A 217 1.69 20.68 8.66
N ASP A 218 2.19 21.30 9.72
CA ASP A 218 3.63 21.37 10.02
C ASP A 218 4.28 19.97 9.98
N ARG A 219 3.66 18.98 10.63
CA ARG A 219 4.18 17.60 10.73
C ARG A 219 4.05 16.76 9.45
N ILE A 220 3.01 16.98 8.65
CA ILE A 220 2.75 16.15 7.45
C ILE A 220 3.35 16.79 6.20
N VAL A 221 3.29 18.11 6.10
CA VAL A 221 3.48 18.84 4.85
C VAL A 221 4.91 19.34 4.68
N HIS A 222 5.61 19.64 5.77
CA HIS A 222 7.00 20.13 5.74
C HIS A 222 7.94 19.07 5.16
N ASP A 223 7.93 17.85 5.70
CA ASP A 223 8.81 16.75 5.28
C ASP A 223 8.10 15.77 4.33
N SER A 224 7.42 16.32 3.31
CA SER A 224 6.66 15.53 2.33
C SER A 224 7.18 15.61 0.90
N HIS A 225 7.18 14.45 0.24
CA HIS A 225 7.23 14.36 -1.21
C HIS A 225 5.84 14.63 -1.78
N ARG A 226 5.71 15.69 -2.57
CA ARG A 226 4.42 16.07 -3.16
C ARG A 226 4.34 15.65 -4.62
N ILE A 227 3.28 14.93 -4.95
CA ILE A 227 2.94 14.51 -6.30
C ILE A 227 1.60 15.15 -6.67
N GLU A 228 1.65 16.19 -7.49
CA GLU A 228 0.45 16.83 -8.03
C GLU A 228 0.11 16.22 -9.39
N MET A 229 -0.95 15.42 -9.42
CA MET A 229 -1.36 14.71 -10.63
C MET A 229 -2.34 15.55 -11.46
N LYS A 230 -2.16 15.53 -12.79
CA LYS A 230 -2.97 16.32 -13.74
C LYS A 230 -3.56 15.45 -14.84
N GLY A 231 -4.62 15.92 -15.48
CA GLY A 231 -5.25 15.26 -16.63
C GLY A 231 -6.61 14.63 -16.35
N GLU A 232 -7.11 13.90 -17.33
CA GLU A 232 -8.46 13.35 -17.32
C GLU A 232 -8.60 12.04 -16.53
N SER A 233 -9.83 11.74 -16.13
CA SER A 233 -10.15 10.50 -15.41
C SER A 233 -9.88 9.27 -16.26
N LEU A 234 -9.05 8.36 -15.73
CA LEU A 234 -8.76 7.07 -16.34
C LEU A 234 -9.97 6.12 -16.33
N ARG A 235 -11.01 6.42 -15.53
CA ARG A 235 -12.24 5.62 -15.50
C ARG A 235 -13.05 5.77 -16.79
N LYS A 236 -12.99 6.95 -17.44
CA LYS A 236 -13.70 7.19 -18.71
C LYS A 236 -13.10 6.35 -19.85
N LYS A 237 -11.77 6.21 -19.91
CA LYS A 237 -11.06 5.38 -20.90
C LYS A 237 -11.39 3.87 -20.80
N ARG A 238 -11.95 3.40 -19.68
CA ARG A 238 -12.33 1.98 -19.48
C ARG A 238 -13.78 1.68 -19.83
N GLN A 239 -14.60 2.69 -20.16
CA GLN A 239 -15.90 2.42 -20.75
C GLN A 239 -15.66 1.97 -22.20
N PRO A 240 -16.19 0.81 -22.65
CA PRO A 240 -16.19 0.50 -24.07
C PRO A 240 -16.90 1.67 -24.77
N LYS A 241 -16.28 2.24 -25.81
CA LYS A 241 -16.98 3.20 -26.68
C LYS A 241 -18.29 2.52 -27.10
N ASN A 242 -19.44 3.16 -26.84
CA ASN A 242 -20.71 2.67 -27.38
C ASN A 242 -20.56 2.56 -28.90
N GLU A 243 -21.03 1.47 -29.50
CA GLU A 243 -20.93 1.22 -30.95
C GLU A 243 -21.49 2.39 -31.78
N GLU A 244 -22.43 3.17 -31.22
CA GLU A 244 -22.99 4.38 -31.84
C GLU A 244 -21.97 5.53 -32.01
N GLU A 245 -21.00 5.70 -31.10
CA GLU A 245 -19.95 6.71 -31.24
C GLU A 245 -18.94 6.33 -32.32
N ILE A 246 -18.65 5.04 -32.49
CA ILE A 246 -17.73 4.53 -33.53
C ILE A 246 -18.32 4.76 -34.93
N VAL A 247 -19.64 4.57 -35.09
CA VAL A 247 -20.33 4.82 -36.36
C VAL A 247 -20.35 6.32 -36.71
N LEU A 248 -20.58 7.20 -35.72
CA LEU A 248 -20.58 8.65 -35.93
C LEU A 248 -19.18 9.23 -36.23
N GLU A 249 -18.12 8.62 -35.69
CA GLU A 249 -16.73 9.01 -35.96
C GLU A 249 -16.28 8.55 -37.37
N ASN A 250 -16.77 7.40 -37.82
CA ASN A 250 -16.49 6.85 -39.16
C ASN A 250 -17.31 7.51 -40.29
N LEU A 251 -18.40 8.23 -39.98
CA LEU A 251 -19.18 9.00 -40.94
C LEU A 251 -18.66 10.44 -41.12
N LYS A 252 -17.68 10.86 -40.31
CA LYS A 252 -17.06 12.20 -40.36
C LYS A 252 -15.64 12.20 -40.95
N ASN A 253 -15.13 11.04 -41.36
CA ASN A 253 -13.91 10.87 -42.16
C ASN A 253 -14.27 10.35 -43.55
#